data_AF-A0A973GS57-F1
#
_entry.id   AF-A0A973GS57-F1
#
_cell.length_a   1.000
_cell.length_b   1.000
_cell.length_c   1.000
_cell.angle_alpha   90.00
_cell.angle_beta   90.00
_cell.angle_gamma   90.00
#
_symmetry.space_group_name_H-M   'P 1'
#
loop_
_entity.id
_entity.type
_entity.pdbx_description
1 polymer ?
#
loop_
_entity_poly.entity_id
_entity_poly.type
_entity_poly.pdbx_seq_one_letter_code
_entity_poly.pdbx_strand_id
1 'polypeptide(L)'
;LNTSLVQQPPTRNDLHRIEIRANDIAEELGDIRIANMVMLGALLKKTGVVALESVLNALKSVLPSRRHGLLPLNEKALICGGEVCAL
;
A
#
# COMPACT_ATOMS: atom_id res chain seq x y z
N LEU A 1 -2.84 -8.65 -5.06
CA LEU A 1 -1.76 -9.59 -5.44
C LEU A 1 -0.53 -8.79 -5.74
N ASN A 2 0.57 -9.08 -5.06
CA ASN A 2 1.84 -8.41 -5.33
C ASN A 2 2.52 -9.07 -6.54
N THR A 3 2.44 -8.44 -7.72
CA THR A 3 2.94 -9.02 -8.98
C THR A 3 4.46 -8.97 -9.10
N SER A 4 5.14 -8.18 -8.29
CA SER A 4 6.61 -8.20 -8.19
C SER A 4 7.13 -9.54 -7.64
N LEU A 5 6.33 -10.23 -6.83
CA LEU A 5 6.70 -11.50 -6.19
C LEU A 5 5.93 -12.70 -6.73
N VAL A 6 4.66 -12.52 -7.09
CA VAL A 6 3.81 -13.63 -7.54
C VAL A 6 3.80 -13.69 -9.07
N GLN A 7 4.57 -14.62 -9.62
CA GLN A 7 4.66 -14.88 -11.07
C GLN A 7 3.55 -15.80 -11.59
N GLN A 8 2.93 -16.59 -10.70
CA GLN A 8 1.86 -17.52 -11.06
C GLN A 8 0.59 -17.15 -10.27
N PRO A 9 -0.31 -16.34 -10.86
CA PRO A 9 -1.54 -15.94 -10.18
C PRO A 9 -2.51 -17.12 -10.06
N PRO A 10 -3.38 -17.13 -9.04
CA PRO A 10 -4.39 -18.18 -8.89
C PRO A 10 -5.40 -18.16 -10.04
N THR A 11 -5.79 -19.35 -10.51
CA THR A 11 -6.70 -19.57 -11.64
C THR A 11 -8.19 -19.47 -11.29
N ARG A 12 -8.51 -19.30 -9.99
CA ARG A 12 -9.89 -19.14 -9.53
C ARG A 12 -10.48 -17.79 -9.97
N ASN A 13 -11.76 -17.79 -10.29
CA ASN A 13 -12.48 -16.63 -10.85
C ASN A 13 -13.58 -16.08 -9.93
N ASP A 14 -13.73 -16.64 -8.73
CA ASP A 14 -14.72 -16.24 -7.72
C ASP A 14 -14.24 -15.10 -6.80
N LEU A 15 -13.10 -14.48 -7.14
CA LEU A 15 -12.49 -13.38 -6.39
C LEU A 15 -12.26 -12.18 -7.30
N HIS A 16 -12.48 -10.98 -6.76
CA HIS A 16 -11.99 -9.75 -7.37
C HIS A 16 -10.51 -9.56 -7.05
N ARG A 17 -9.66 -9.74 -8.05
CA ARG A 17 -8.22 -9.58 -7.91
C ARG A 17 -7.79 -8.15 -8.21
N ILE A 18 -6.99 -7.58 -7.31
CA ILE A 18 -6.30 -6.30 -7.48
C ILE A 18 -4.82 -6.64 -7.63
N GLU A 19 -4.19 -6.27 -8.72
CA GLU A 19 -2.79 -6.61 -9.02
C GLU A 19 -1.91 -5.37 -8.94
N ILE A 20 -0.85 -5.43 -8.13
CA ILE A 20 0.02 -4.29 -7.86
C ILE A 20 1.45 -4.77 -7.76
N ARG A 21 2.37 -4.07 -8.42
CA ARG A 21 3.81 -4.28 -8.31
C ARG A 21 4.38 -3.62 -7.04
N ALA A 22 3.92 -4.08 -5.88
CA ALA A 22 4.09 -3.33 -4.63
C ALA A 22 5.54 -3.23 -4.17
N ASN A 23 6.36 -4.26 -4.41
CA ASN A 23 7.78 -4.21 -4.08
C ASN A 23 8.53 -3.25 -5.01
N ASP A 24 8.25 -3.30 -6.31
CA ASP A 24 8.92 -2.42 -7.28
C ASP A 24 8.60 -0.94 -6.98
N ILE A 25 7.33 -0.62 -6.70
CA ILE A 25 6.92 0.73 -6.29
C ILE A 25 7.62 1.14 -4.98
N ALA A 26 7.74 0.24 -4.01
CA ALA A 26 8.40 0.56 -2.75
C ALA A 26 9.90 0.83 -2.92
N GLU A 27 10.58 0.09 -3.80
CA GLU A 27 11.97 0.34 -4.20
C GLU A 27 12.11 1.68 -4.91
N GLU A 28 11.22 2.00 -5.86
CA GLU A 28 11.19 3.29 -6.56
C GLU A 28 10.97 4.47 -5.58
N LEU A 29 10.18 4.26 -4.53
CA LEU A 29 9.97 5.24 -3.45
C LEU A 29 11.13 5.30 -2.44
N GLY A 30 12.11 4.39 -2.54
CA GLY A 30 13.36 4.43 -1.80
C GLY A 30 13.41 3.56 -0.53
N ASP A 31 12.40 2.74 -0.25
CA ASP A 31 12.44 1.79 0.87
C ASP A 31 11.54 0.57 0.62
N ILE A 32 12.14 -0.58 0.33
CA ILE A 32 11.38 -1.83 0.12
C ILE A 32 10.45 -2.21 1.28
N ARG A 33 10.70 -1.71 2.51
CA ARG A 33 9.90 -2.02 3.70
C ARG A 33 8.51 -1.37 3.66
N ILE A 34 8.26 -0.39 2.79
CA ILE A 34 6.94 0.27 2.64
C ILE A 34 6.03 -0.39 1.60
N ALA A 35 6.39 -1.55 1.04
CA ALA A 35 5.54 -2.28 0.08
C ALA A 35 4.14 -2.61 0.63
N ASN A 36 4.03 -2.85 1.94
CA ASN A 36 2.74 -3.06 2.60
C ASN A 36 1.86 -1.81 2.59
N MET A 37 2.44 -0.61 2.66
CA MET A 37 1.70 0.66 2.58
C MET A 37 1.15 0.91 1.19
N VAL A 38 1.91 0.54 0.15
CA VAL A 38 1.42 0.56 -1.24
C VAL A 38 0.18 -0.34 -1.37
N MET A 39 0.26 -1.57 -0.87
CA MET A 39 -0.88 -2.50 -0.89
C MET A 39 -2.07 -1.99 -0.06
N LEU A 40 -1.82 -1.39 1.11
CA LEU A 40 -2.86 -0.83 1.97
C LEU A 40 -3.56 0.34 1.27
N GLY A 41 -2.82 1.24 0.65
CA GLY A 41 -3.36 2.36 -0.11
C GLY A 41 -4.36 1.93 -1.18
N ALA A 42 -3.99 0.89 -1.93
CA ALA A 42 -4.86 0.28 -2.92
C ALA A 42 -6.14 -0.32 -2.34
N LEU A 43 -6.01 -1.06 -1.24
CA LEU A 43 -7.15 -1.63 -0.54
C LEU A 43 -8.12 -0.53 -0.08
N LEU A 44 -7.59 0.54 0.51
CA LEU A 44 -8.39 1.68 0.96
C LEU A 44 -9.12 2.35 -0.20
N LYS A 45 -8.43 2.60 -1.31
CA LYS A 45 -9.06 3.18 -2.51
C LYS A 45 -10.17 2.30 -3.07
N LYS A 46 -9.96 0.98 -3.14
CA LYS A 46 -10.94 0.05 -3.69
C LYS A 46 -12.16 -0.13 -2.80
N THR A 47 -11.95 -0.21 -1.50
CA THR A 47 -13.00 -0.57 -0.54
C THR A 47 -13.71 0.63 0.06
N GLY A 48 -13.03 1.77 0.18
CA GLY A 48 -13.55 2.95 0.89
C GLY A 48 -13.86 2.68 2.37
N VAL A 49 -13.32 1.60 2.95
CA VAL A 49 -13.71 1.11 4.29
C VAL A 49 -13.39 2.13 5.39
N VAL A 50 -12.33 2.91 5.21
CA VAL A 50 -11.94 4.04 6.07
C VAL A 50 -11.28 5.14 5.23
N ALA A 51 -11.31 6.37 5.74
CA ALA A 51 -10.63 7.50 5.13
C ALA A 51 -9.10 7.39 5.26
N LEU A 52 -8.37 7.87 4.26
CA LEU A 52 -6.90 7.87 4.24
C LEU A 52 -6.31 8.63 5.43
N GLU A 53 -6.91 9.79 5.76
CA GLU A 53 -6.49 10.64 6.88
C GLU A 53 -6.61 9.91 8.21
N SER A 54 -7.63 9.05 8.36
CA SER A 54 -7.80 8.23 9.57
C SER A 54 -6.65 7.24 9.73
N VAL A 55 -6.18 6.65 8.62
CA VAL A 55 -5.05 5.71 8.62
C VAL A 55 -3.73 6.43 8.92
N LEU A 56 -3.51 7.63 8.38
CA LEU A 56 -2.32 8.44 8.68
C LEU A 56 -2.26 8.85 10.16
N ASN A 57 -3.40 9.25 10.72
CA ASN A 57 -3.50 9.57 12.15
C ASN A 57 -3.25 8.35 13.02
N ALA A 58 -3.83 7.20 12.67
CA ALA A 58 -3.56 5.93 13.35
C ALA A 58 -2.07 5.59 13.29
N LEU A 59 -1.44 5.70 12.11
CA LEU A 59 -0.02 5.42 11.92
C LEU A 59 0.87 6.30 12.81
N LYS A 60 0.57 7.59 12.93
CA LYS A 60 1.27 8.52 13.84
C LYS A 60 1.14 8.10 15.30
N SER A 61 -0.02 7.59 15.71
CA SER A 61 -0.28 7.15 17.09
C SER A 61 0.41 5.83 17.46
N VAL A 62 0.50 4.88 16.52
CA VAL A 62 1.06 3.54 16.78
C VAL A 62 2.57 3.49 16.58
N LEU A 63 3.13 4.36 15.74
CA LEU A 63 4.57 4.42 15.54
C LEU A 63 5.26 5.09 16.74
N PRO A 64 6.35 4.52 17.25
CA PRO A 64 7.15 5.18 18.27
C PRO A 64 7.79 6.44 17.69
N SER A 65 7.97 7.49 18.50
CA SER A 65 8.45 8.81 18.05
C SER A 65 9.74 8.76 17.23
N ARG A 66 10.67 7.85 17.56
CA ARG A 66 11.92 7.63 16.80
C ARG A 66 11.71 7.19 15.34
N ARG A 67 10.52 6.72 14.99
CA ARG A 67 10.12 6.28 13.65
C ARG A 67 9.18 7.27 12.96
N HIS A 68 8.86 8.42 13.56
CA HIS A 68 7.97 9.42 12.93
C HIS A 68 8.57 10.02 11.66
N GLY A 69 9.89 9.96 11.46
CA GLY A 69 10.52 10.30 10.19
C GLY A 69 10.09 9.43 9.01
N LEU A 70 9.47 8.27 9.26
CA LEU A 70 8.92 7.40 8.22
C LEU A 70 7.51 7.82 7.79
N LEU A 71 6.81 8.67 8.55
CA LEU A 71 5.42 9.07 8.25
C LEU A 71 5.26 9.65 6.83
N PRO A 72 6.13 10.58 6.36
CA PRO A 72 6.00 11.12 5.01
C PRO A 72 6.18 10.06 3.92
N LEU A 73 7.04 9.07 4.15
CA LEU A 73 7.27 8.00 3.19
C LEU A 73 6.12 6.99 3.16
N ASN A 74 5.56 6.67 4.33
CA ASN A 74 4.36 5.82 4.42
C ASN A 74 3.14 6.51 3.77
N GLU A 75 2.98 7.82 3.95
CA GLU A 75 1.93 8.61 3.31
C GLU A 75 2.05 8.56 1.78
N LYS A 76 3.25 8.82 1.23
CA LYS A 76 3.49 8.69 -0.21
C LYS A 76 3.17 7.30 -0.73
N ALA A 77 3.55 6.25 0.00
CA ALA A 77 3.26 4.88 -0.37
C ALA A 77 1.76 4.57 -0.39
N LEU A 78 1.00 5.03 0.61
CA LEU A 78 -0.45 4.89 0.67
C LEU A 78 -1.13 5.61 -0.51
N ILE A 79 -0.73 6.84 -0.81
CA ILE A 79 -1.28 7.61 -1.94
C ILE A 79 -1.00 6.90 -3.26
N CYS A 80 0.27 6.55 -3.51
CA CYS A 80 0.69 5.87 -4.72
C CYS A 80 -0.04 4.52 -4.90
N GLY A 81 -0.17 3.74 -3.84
CA GLY A 81 -0.96 2.51 -3.85
C GLY A 81 -2.41 2.73 -4.25
N GLY A 82 -3.04 3.78 -3.74
CA GLY A 82 -4.39 4.16 -4.11
C GLY A 82 -4.52 4.58 -5.58
N GLU A 83 -3.56 5.34 -6.10
CA GLU A 83 -3.54 5.81 -7.50
C GLU A 83 -3.39 4.65 -8.48
N VAL A 84 -2.43 3.74 -8.24
CA VAL A 84 -2.19 2.59 -9.13
C VAL A 84 -3.38 1.62 -9.13
N CYS A 85 -4.15 1.54 -8.04
CA CYS A 85 -5.36 0.72 -7.98
C CYS A 85 -6.54 1.30 -8.80
N ALA A 86 -6.49 2.56 -9.19
CA ALA A 86 -7.57 3.23 -9.94
C ALA A 86 -7.42 3.11 -11.47
N LEU A 87 -6.28 2.58 -11.95
CA LEU A 87 -5.99 2.27 -13.35
C LEU A 87 -6.37 0.83 -13.68
#